data_AF-A0A2H8TFG1-F1
#
_entry.id   AF-A0A2H8TFG1-F1
#
_cell.length_a   1.000
_cell.length_b   1.000
_cell.length_c   1.000
_cell.angle_alpha   90.00
_cell.angle_beta   90.00
_cell.angle_gamma   90.00
#
_symmetry.space_group_name_H-M   'P 1'
#
loop_
_entity.id
_entity.type
_entity.pdbx_description
1 polymer ?
#
loop_
_entity_poly.entity_id
_entity_poly.type
_entity_poly.pdbx_seq_one_letter_code
_entity_poly.pdbx_strand_id
1 'polypeptide(L)'
;MLINACDPIFNANIQLDGSCISREDYSVENLISSDVELRKKGFLCETFIRPPISLTFSFPFAFDIKYVVIGTRVGGQKSSGFQIWAGRSNNMQKICSVVTNNEMIVFHDNSTDLSTFGNNYEKCCFNISASRNIRSAEKLSVGIFKTANSIPAIGKLEIWGKVSCSVPKEIRQSITRNWEESKIPKQIQKQINTQLITEKNTDPFIMCDDFLDSITYEVMTCPMVLPSGKYVDRSTIEKCIEHDTVYGRTPCDPFTGIPFTDKLRPIPLPELKGRIDSFLIKHADDDNIKCIPRAVGKHSFSFYTERQTKKAKVQCSTCNSNCNLYYLPCKHLQCRSCLKTEKIKCNVCHSDFNRNQIEKYHENH
;
A
#
# COMPACT_ATOMS: atom_id res chain seq x y z
N MET A 1 9.91 19.52 3.09
CA MET A 1 9.10 18.29 3.18
C MET A 1 8.53 18.16 4.59
N LEU A 2 7.30 17.66 4.72
CA LEU A 2 6.73 17.25 6.01
C LEU A 2 6.64 15.73 6.03
N ILE A 3 7.02 15.14 7.14
CA ILE A 3 7.02 13.69 7.37
C ILE A 3 5.92 13.35 8.36
N ASN A 4 5.29 12.17 8.20
CA ASN A 4 4.30 11.68 9.15
C ASN A 4 5.00 10.83 10.22
N ALA A 5 4.98 11.27 11.48
CA ALA A 5 5.61 10.54 12.58
C ALA A 5 4.88 9.23 12.93
N CYS A 6 3.63 9.06 12.52
CA CYS A 6 2.87 7.81 12.68
C CYS A 6 3.27 6.74 11.64
N ASP A 7 4.24 7.01 10.76
CA ASP A 7 4.70 6.05 9.77
C ASP A 7 5.53 4.93 10.44
N PRO A 8 5.24 3.64 10.16
CA PRO A 8 5.94 2.50 10.75
C PRO A 8 7.47 2.55 10.69
N ILE A 9 8.05 3.24 9.70
CA ILE A 9 9.50 3.38 9.54
C ILE A 9 10.15 4.03 10.76
N PHE A 10 9.43 4.96 11.40
CA PHE A 10 9.93 5.66 12.58
C PHE A 10 9.73 4.85 13.86
N ASN A 11 9.03 3.72 13.82
CA ASN A 11 8.78 2.85 14.98
C ASN A 11 8.37 3.62 16.24
N ALA A 12 7.48 4.62 16.06
CA ALA A 12 6.96 5.41 17.17
C ALA A 12 6.19 4.50 18.12
N ASN A 13 6.36 4.70 19.43
CA ASN A 13 5.65 3.92 20.43
C ASN A 13 4.37 4.67 20.84
N ILE A 14 3.24 3.98 20.84
CA ILE A 14 1.97 4.49 21.35
C ILE A 14 1.61 3.75 22.64
N GLN A 15 1.32 4.49 23.69
CA GLN A 15 0.91 3.94 24.98
C GLN A 15 -0.43 4.51 25.38
N LEU A 16 -1.31 3.66 25.87
CA LEU A 16 -2.48 4.08 26.62
C LEU A 16 -2.10 4.37 28.06
N ASP A 17 -2.83 5.29 28.68
CA ASP A 17 -2.81 5.41 30.13
C ASP A 17 -3.18 4.07 30.79
N GLY A 18 -2.50 3.72 31.87
CA GLY A 18 -2.49 2.37 32.45
C GLY A 18 -3.84 1.88 33.01
N SER A 19 -4.82 2.78 33.09
CA SER A 19 -6.20 2.49 33.48
C SER A 19 -7.11 2.09 32.31
N CYS A 20 -6.64 2.24 31.07
CA CYS A 20 -7.44 2.11 29.86
C CYS A 20 -7.22 0.76 29.18
N ILE A 21 -8.31 0.12 28.76
CA ILE A 21 -8.29 -1.16 28.04
C ILE A 21 -8.89 -0.96 26.65
N SER A 22 -8.15 -1.39 25.62
CA SER A 22 -8.64 -1.43 24.24
C SER A 22 -9.57 -2.61 24.02
N ARG A 23 -10.55 -2.42 23.15
CA ARG A 23 -11.41 -3.51 22.69
C ARG A 23 -10.63 -4.46 21.77
N GLU A 24 -11.02 -5.74 21.75
CA GLU A 24 -10.46 -6.74 20.84
C GLU A 24 -10.51 -6.23 19.38
N ASP A 25 -9.41 -6.41 18.64
CA ASP A 25 -9.17 -5.89 17.27
C ASP A 25 -9.08 -4.36 17.10
N TYR A 26 -9.24 -3.56 18.16
CA TYR A 26 -9.17 -2.10 18.12
C TYR A 26 -8.09 -1.52 19.04
N SER A 27 -6.92 -2.17 19.04
CA SER A 27 -5.79 -1.75 19.85
C SER A 27 -5.18 -0.43 19.36
N VAL A 28 -4.42 0.24 20.23
CA VAL A 28 -3.80 1.54 19.92
C VAL A 28 -2.78 1.47 18.79
N GLU A 29 -2.12 0.33 18.64
CA GLU A 29 -1.14 0.08 17.59
C GLU A 29 -1.76 0.16 16.19
N ASN A 30 -3.08 -0.03 16.06
CA ASN A 30 -3.78 0.15 14.79
C ASN A 30 -3.57 1.55 14.21
N LEU A 31 -3.48 2.59 15.05
CA LEU A 31 -3.30 3.97 14.60
C LEU A 31 -1.94 4.20 13.90
N ILE A 32 -0.94 3.39 14.23
CA ILE A 32 0.42 3.47 13.68
C ILE A 32 0.79 2.25 12.82
N SER A 33 -0.14 1.31 12.63
CA SER A 33 0.10 0.05 11.92
C SER A 33 0.48 0.28 10.47
N SER A 34 1.36 -0.56 9.92
CA SER A 34 1.75 -0.53 8.50
C SER A 34 0.65 -1.01 7.57
N ASP A 35 -0.27 -1.83 8.08
CA ASP A 35 -1.41 -2.33 7.33
C ASP A 35 -2.51 -1.25 7.23
N VAL A 36 -2.90 -0.95 6.00
CA VAL A 36 -3.95 0.03 5.68
C VAL A 36 -5.30 -0.41 6.25
N GLU A 37 -5.61 -1.70 6.26
CA GLU A 37 -6.90 -2.21 6.74
C GLU A 37 -7.00 -2.12 8.27
N LEU A 38 -5.92 -2.42 9.00
CA LEU A 38 -5.87 -2.21 10.44
C LEU A 38 -5.94 -0.72 10.79
N ARG A 39 -5.25 0.13 10.03
CA ARG A 39 -5.29 1.59 10.24
C ARG A 39 -6.68 2.19 10.03
N LYS A 40 -7.47 1.64 9.10
CA LYS A 40 -8.88 2.03 8.89
C LYS A 40 -9.80 1.64 10.05
N LYS A 41 -9.50 0.56 10.78
CA LYS A 41 -10.27 0.17 11.97
C LYS A 41 -10.11 1.19 13.11
N GLY A 42 -8.93 1.80 13.23
CA GLY A 42 -8.64 2.78 14.27
C GLY A 42 -8.58 2.18 15.67
N PHE A 43 -8.86 3.01 16.68
CA PHE A 43 -8.77 2.70 18.10
C PHE A 43 -10.12 2.86 18.80
N LEU A 44 -10.47 1.88 19.64
CA LEU A 44 -11.65 1.88 20.50
C LEU A 44 -11.30 1.33 21.88
N CYS A 45 -11.77 2.01 22.92
CA CYS A 45 -11.76 1.44 24.27
C CYS A 45 -12.85 0.37 24.45
N GLU A 46 -12.75 -0.38 25.54
CA GLU A 46 -13.85 -1.23 25.98
C GLU A 46 -15.05 -0.41 26.47
N THR A 47 -16.24 -1.02 26.42
CA THR A 47 -17.57 -0.44 26.72
C THR A 47 -17.69 0.24 28.07
N PHE A 48 -16.97 -0.23 29.09
CA PHE A 48 -17.00 0.32 30.44
C PHE A 48 -16.07 1.51 30.66
N ILE A 49 -15.14 1.78 29.72
CA ILE A 49 -14.20 2.90 29.83
C ILE A 49 -14.91 4.22 29.56
N ARG A 50 -14.76 5.18 30.47
CA ARG A 50 -15.32 6.53 30.37
C ARG A 50 -14.19 7.56 30.23
N PRO A 51 -14.41 8.69 29.52
CA PRO A 51 -13.48 9.82 29.55
C PRO A 51 -13.24 10.32 30.99
N PRO A 52 -12.05 10.88 31.29
CA PRO A 52 -10.96 11.19 30.38
C PRO A 52 -10.00 10.01 30.15
N ILE A 53 -9.56 9.83 28.90
CA ILE A 53 -8.48 8.89 28.54
C ILE A 53 -7.35 9.64 27.85
N SER A 54 -6.12 9.14 27.94
CA SER A 54 -4.96 9.75 27.28
C SER A 54 -4.14 8.71 26.52
N LEU A 55 -3.79 9.03 25.27
CA LEU A 55 -2.92 8.25 24.40
C LEU A 55 -1.61 9.01 24.24
N THR A 56 -0.50 8.43 24.66
CA THR A 56 0.82 9.07 24.60
C THR A 56 1.69 8.43 23.53
N PHE A 57 2.06 9.25 22.55
CA PHE A 57 3.00 8.94 21.47
C PHE A 57 4.39 9.35 21.90
N SER A 58 5.32 8.41 21.89
CA SER A 58 6.74 8.65 22.12
C SER A 58 7.49 8.54 20.80
N PHE A 59 8.12 9.63 20.39
CA PHE A 59 8.96 9.68 19.20
C PHE A 59 10.37 9.19 19.54
N PRO A 60 11.04 8.46 18.63
CA PRO A 60 12.43 8.02 18.82
C PRO A 60 13.43 9.19 18.79
N PHE A 61 13.04 10.35 18.26
CA PHE A 61 13.85 11.56 18.18
C PHE A 61 12.97 12.80 18.34
N ALA A 62 13.58 13.94 18.66
CA ALA A 62 12.86 15.19 18.80
C ALA A 62 12.21 15.64 17.46
N PHE A 63 10.91 15.94 17.51
CA PHE A 63 10.07 16.23 16.37
C PHE A 63 9.49 17.65 16.45
N ASP A 64 9.55 18.40 15.35
CA ASP A 64 8.88 19.69 15.16
C ASP A 64 7.50 19.45 14.55
N ILE A 65 6.47 19.42 15.39
CA ILE A 65 5.09 19.14 14.96
C ILE A 65 4.52 20.38 14.27
N LYS A 66 4.04 20.21 13.03
CA LYS A 66 3.39 21.27 12.24
C LYS A 66 1.89 21.19 12.29
N TYR A 67 1.34 20.00 12.10
CA TYR A 67 -0.09 19.78 12.30
C TYR A 67 -0.37 18.33 12.69
N VAL A 68 -1.49 18.12 13.36
CA VAL A 68 -2.00 16.83 13.80
C VAL A 68 -3.41 16.68 13.29
N VAL A 69 -3.70 15.57 12.62
CA VAL A 69 -5.02 15.25 12.07
C VAL A 69 -5.63 14.14 12.91
N ILE A 70 -6.85 14.34 13.41
CA ILE A 70 -7.58 13.37 14.22
C ILE A 70 -8.95 13.10 13.59
N GLY A 71 -9.28 11.83 13.38
CA GLY A 71 -10.62 11.37 13.04
C GLY A 71 -11.41 11.05 14.30
N THR A 72 -12.57 11.68 14.47
CA THR A 72 -13.34 11.68 15.72
C THR A 72 -14.27 10.46 15.87
N ARG A 73 -14.40 9.66 14.82
CA ARG A 73 -15.40 8.61 14.71
C ARG A 73 -14.78 7.26 14.31
N VAL A 74 -15.24 6.20 14.96
CA VAL A 74 -15.00 4.80 14.56
C VAL A 74 -16.35 4.09 14.52
N GLY A 75 -16.82 3.72 13.32
CA GLY A 75 -18.13 3.09 13.16
C GLY A 75 -19.25 3.95 13.75
N GLY A 76 -19.94 3.44 14.77
CA GLY A 76 -20.98 4.17 15.50
C GLY A 76 -20.50 5.02 16.69
N GLN A 77 -19.24 4.88 17.11
CA GLN A 77 -18.70 5.55 18.29
C GLN A 77 -18.06 6.89 17.92
N LYS A 78 -18.28 7.93 18.74
CA LYS A 78 -17.84 9.30 18.44
C LYS A 78 -17.30 10.03 19.67
N SER A 79 -16.03 10.40 19.61
CA SER A 79 -15.39 11.32 20.55
C SER A 79 -15.64 12.75 20.13
N SER A 80 -15.96 13.64 21.07
CA SER A 80 -16.27 15.04 20.77
C SER A 80 -15.30 16.03 21.42
N GLY A 81 -14.64 15.67 22.52
CA GLY A 81 -13.70 16.52 23.23
C GLY A 81 -12.29 15.96 23.17
N PHE A 82 -11.38 16.71 22.55
CA PHE A 82 -9.97 16.35 22.40
C PHE A 82 -9.06 17.42 23.00
N GLN A 83 -8.01 16.97 23.68
CA GLN A 83 -6.93 17.78 24.20
C GLN A 83 -5.60 17.23 23.70
N ILE A 84 -4.67 18.11 23.36
CA ILE A 84 -3.33 17.73 22.90
C ILE A 84 -2.29 18.35 23.82
N TRP A 85 -1.33 17.55 24.24
CA TRP A 85 -0.14 17.97 24.97
C TRP A 85 1.10 17.54 24.22
N ALA A 86 2.12 18.39 24.16
CA ALA A 86 3.44 17.99 23.67
C ALA A 86 4.52 18.45 24.62
N GLY A 87 5.63 17.75 24.57
CA GLY A 87 6.79 18.15 25.32
C GLY A 87 7.93 17.18 25.24
N ARG A 88 8.87 17.41 26.15
CA ARG A 88 10.11 16.66 26.27
C ARG A 88 10.13 15.92 27.59
N SER A 89 10.43 14.63 27.55
CA SER A 89 10.47 13.77 28.75
C SER A 89 9.20 13.88 29.62
N ASN A 90 9.26 14.61 30.75
CA ASN A 90 8.16 14.80 31.70
C ASN A 90 7.51 16.20 31.66
N ASN A 91 8.08 17.15 30.91
CA ASN A 91 7.52 18.49 30.80
C ASN A 91 6.59 18.58 29.60
N MET A 92 5.37 18.07 29.75
CA MET A 92 4.32 18.16 28.75
C MET A 92 3.45 19.38 28.99
N GLN A 93 3.26 20.18 27.95
CA GLN A 93 2.40 21.36 27.97
C GLN A 93 1.21 21.16 27.07
N LYS A 94 0.06 21.67 27.51
CA LYS A 94 -1.18 21.65 26.73
C LYS A 94 -1.04 22.58 25.53
N ILE A 95 -1.12 22.02 24.34
CA ILE A 95 -1.04 22.74 23.07
C ILE A 95 -2.41 23.29 22.69
N CYS A 96 -3.44 22.46 22.76
CA CYS A 96 -4.77 22.81 22.29
C CYS A 96 -5.84 21.96 22.98
N SER A 97 -7.06 22.48 23.03
CA SER A 97 -8.25 21.79 23.53
C SER A 97 -9.42 22.21 22.65
N VAL A 98 -10.21 21.24 22.20
CA VAL A 98 -11.38 21.51 21.36
C VAL A 98 -12.51 20.57 21.73
N VAL A 99 -13.73 21.09 21.63
CA VAL A 99 -14.95 20.29 21.57
C VAL A 99 -15.57 20.53 20.21
N THR A 100 -15.74 19.48 19.42
CA THR A 100 -16.32 19.58 18.08
C THR A 100 -17.34 18.48 17.84
N ASN A 101 -18.23 18.75 16.88
CA ASN A 101 -19.12 17.77 16.30
C ASN A 101 -18.66 17.32 14.92
N ASN A 102 -17.55 17.86 14.40
CA ASN A 102 -17.02 17.49 13.09
C ASN A 102 -16.39 16.10 13.12
N GLU A 103 -16.35 15.45 11.97
CA GLU A 103 -15.78 14.10 11.83
C GLU A 103 -14.26 14.10 11.85
N MET A 104 -13.65 15.24 11.49
CA MET A 104 -12.20 15.41 11.42
C MET A 104 -11.78 16.69 12.13
N ILE A 105 -10.62 16.64 12.77
CA ILE A 105 -9.98 17.77 13.44
C ILE A 105 -8.57 17.92 12.90
N VAL A 106 -8.15 19.15 12.65
CA VAL A 106 -6.78 19.52 12.33
C VAL A 106 -6.31 20.51 13.37
N PHE A 107 -5.32 20.10 14.15
CA PHE A 107 -4.57 21.00 14.99
C PHE A 107 -3.34 21.46 14.22
N HIS A 108 -3.11 22.75 14.08
CA HIS A 108 -2.06 23.26 13.20
C HIS A 108 -1.26 24.39 13.84
N ASP A 109 -0.03 24.56 13.36
CA ASP A 109 0.76 25.75 13.64
C ASP A 109 0.29 26.93 12.77
N ASN A 110 0.74 28.14 13.12
CA ASN A 110 0.35 29.36 12.39
C ASN A 110 0.94 29.44 10.97
N SER A 111 1.86 28.54 10.60
CA SER A 111 2.55 28.55 9.30
C SER A 111 2.04 27.48 8.33
N THR A 112 1.11 26.63 8.77
CA THR A 112 0.58 25.53 7.99
C THR A 112 -0.47 26.05 7.01
N ASP A 113 -0.32 25.72 5.73
CA ASP A 113 -1.36 26.00 4.74
C ASP A 113 -2.58 25.10 4.98
N LEU A 114 -3.74 25.73 5.16
CA LEU A 114 -5.00 25.07 5.47
C LEU A 114 -5.90 24.88 4.25
N SER A 115 -5.43 25.27 3.06
CA SER A 115 -6.17 25.15 1.79
C SER A 115 -6.57 23.70 1.48
N THR A 116 -5.73 22.73 1.85
CA THR A 116 -5.96 21.30 1.68
C THR A 116 -7.08 20.75 2.57
N PHE A 117 -7.44 21.45 3.65
CA PHE A 117 -8.47 21.02 4.59
C PHE A 117 -9.79 21.72 4.31
N GLY A 118 -10.73 20.96 3.74
CA GLY A 118 -12.10 21.44 3.45
C GLY A 118 -12.91 21.77 4.70
N ASN A 119 -14.16 22.18 4.51
CA ASN A 119 -15.06 22.63 5.58
C ASN A 119 -15.43 21.55 6.61
N ASN A 120 -15.17 20.27 6.30
CA ASN A 120 -15.45 19.14 7.20
C ASN A 120 -14.44 19.02 8.37
N TYR A 121 -13.38 19.82 8.36
CA TYR A 121 -12.35 19.83 9.39
C TYR A 121 -12.59 20.96 10.39
N GLU A 122 -12.64 20.60 11.67
CA GLU A 122 -12.43 21.57 12.74
C GLU A 122 -10.97 22.02 12.76
N LYS A 123 -10.71 23.32 12.62
CA LYS A 123 -9.35 23.87 12.55
C LYS A 123 -9.01 24.51 13.88
N CYS A 124 -7.95 24.02 14.53
CA CYS A 124 -7.53 24.52 15.84
C CYS A 124 -6.06 24.90 15.82
N CYS A 125 -5.76 26.16 16.10
CA CYS A 125 -4.37 26.61 16.17
C CYS A 125 -3.70 26.13 17.47
N PHE A 126 -2.39 25.90 17.39
CA PHE A 126 -1.58 25.62 18.56
C PHE A 126 -1.44 26.85 19.46
N ASN A 127 -1.40 26.62 20.77
CA ASN A 127 -1.05 27.68 21.72
C ASN A 127 0.41 28.11 21.53
N ILE A 128 0.62 29.41 21.30
CA ILE A 128 1.94 29.98 21.05
C ILE A 128 2.89 29.82 22.25
N SER A 129 2.35 29.72 23.47
CA SER A 129 3.15 29.50 24.67
C SER A 129 3.82 28.12 24.68
N ALA A 130 3.21 27.12 24.02
CA ALA A 130 3.74 25.77 23.88
C ALA A 130 4.69 25.61 22.67
N SER A 131 4.99 26.71 21.94
CA SER A 131 5.78 26.66 20.69
C SER A 131 7.15 25.99 20.84
N ARG A 132 7.83 26.16 21.98
CA ARG A 132 9.11 25.49 22.26
C ARG A 132 8.96 23.97 22.38
N ASN A 133 7.91 23.54 23.08
CA ASN A 133 7.60 22.13 23.28
C ASN A 133 7.16 21.45 21.98
N ILE A 134 6.44 22.16 21.12
CA ILE A 134 5.98 21.69 19.80
C ILE A 134 7.14 21.51 18.82
N ARG A 135 8.10 22.45 18.81
CA ARG A 135 9.24 22.44 17.89
C ARG A 135 10.27 21.35 18.18
N SER A 136 10.26 20.79 19.38
CA SER A 136 11.20 19.77 19.82
C SER A 136 10.53 18.75 20.74
N ALA A 137 9.37 18.25 20.32
CA ALA A 137 8.59 17.28 21.06
C ALA A 137 9.25 15.90 20.98
N GLU A 138 9.48 15.27 22.13
CA GLU A 138 9.81 13.82 22.20
C GLU A 138 8.54 13.00 22.47
N LYS A 139 7.51 13.63 23.05
CA LYS A 139 6.22 13.01 23.30
C LYS A 139 5.06 13.92 22.89
N LEU A 140 4.01 13.30 22.36
CA LEU A 140 2.71 13.92 22.09
C LEU A 140 1.63 13.09 22.78
N SER A 141 0.82 13.67 23.66
CA SER A 141 -0.34 13.00 24.23
C SER A 141 -1.63 13.58 23.67
N VAL A 142 -2.54 12.70 23.27
CA VAL A 142 -3.89 13.01 22.81
C VAL A 142 -4.85 12.48 23.86
N GLY A 143 -5.59 13.39 24.51
CA GLY A 143 -6.58 13.04 25.51
C GLY A 143 -7.99 13.25 24.99
N ILE A 144 -8.85 12.27 25.25
CA ILE A 144 -10.28 12.35 24.98
C ILE A 144 -10.97 12.59 26.31
N PHE A 145 -11.56 13.77 26.48
CA PHE A 145 -12.25 14.16 27.72
C PHE A 145 -13.78 14.20 27.56
N LYS A 146 -14.31 14.09 26.34
CA LYS A 146 -15.75 14.08 26.08
C LYS A 146 -16.10 13.18 24.89
N THR A 147 -17.18 12.43 25.01
CA THR A 147 -17.76 11.57 23.95
C THR A 147 -19.24 11.89 23.75
N ALA A 148 -19.80 11.50 22.61
CA ALA A 148 -21.20 11.72 22.27
C ALA A 148 -22.03 10.46 22.57
N ASN A 149 -22.40 10.27 23.85
CA ASN A 149 -23.11 9.08 24.34
C ASN A 149 -22.49 7.75 23.86
N SER A 150 -21.17 7.74 23.78
CA SER A 150 -20.40 6.64 23.19
C SER A 150 -19.12 6.39 23.97
N ILE A 151 -18.39 5.36 23.56
CA ILE A 151 -17.08 5.01 24.11
C ILE A 151 -16.00 5.91 23.46
N PRO A 152 -14.86 6.18 24.14
CA PRO A 152 -13.74 6.86 23.52
C PRO A 152 -13.22 6.12 22.29
N ALA A 153 -13.13 6.86 21.19
CA ALA A 153 -12.77 6.35 19.87
C ALA A 153 -11.85 7.33 19.13
N ILE A 154 -10.90 6.80 18.37
CA ILE A 154 -10.09 7.56 17.40
C ILE A 154 -10.05 6.78 16.09
N GLY A 155 -10.61 7.35 15.02
CA GLY A 155 -10.65 6.67 13.72
C GLY A 155 -9.38 6.81 12.92
N LYS A 156 -8.72 7.96 13.05
CA LYS A 156 -7.51 8.27 12.31
C LYS A 156 -6.64 9.17 13.16
N LEU A 157 -5.33 8.95 13.11
CA LEU A 157 -4.37 9.88 13.69
C LEU A 157 -3.17 10.02 12.76
N GLU A 158 -2.83 11.26 12.43
CA GLU A 158 -1.60 11.57 11.70
C GLU A 158 -0.90 12.75 12.34
N ILE A 159 0.41 12.64 12.52
CA ILE A 159 1.23 13.67 13.15
C ILE A 159 2.25 14.11 12.11
N TRP A 160 2.05 15.29 11.54
CA TRP A 160 2.87 15.80 10.45
C TRP A 160 3.82 16.88 10.95
N GLY A 161 5.07 16.81 10.51
CA GLY A 161 6.09 17.73 10.98
C GLY A 161 7.44 17.55 10.30
N LYS A 162 8.48 18.01 10.97
CA LYS A 162 9.87 17.89 10.54
C LYS A 162 10.70 17.33 11.70
N VAL A 163 11.85 16.74 11.41
CA VAL A 163 12.81 16.43 12.48
C VAL A 163 13.29 17.74 13.11
N SER A 164 13.24 17.83 14.44
CA SER A 164 13.60 19.05 15.19
C SER A 164 15.02 19.50 14.86
N CYS A 165 15.23 20.82 14.84
CA CYS A 165 16.57 21.39 14.65
C CYS A 165 17.55 21.05 15.78
N SER A 166 17.05 20.58 16.93
CA SER A 166 17.85 20.07 18.04
C SER A 166 18.60 18.77 17.71
N VAL A 167 18.15 18.04 16.68
CA VAL A 167 18.83 16.83 16.19
C VAL A 167 19.96 17.24 15.22
N PRO A 168 21.15 16.60 15.29
CA PRO A 168 22.25 16.83 14.36
C PRO A 168 21.80 16.76 12.89
N LYS A 169 22.42 17.59 12.03
CA LYS A 169 22.01 17.74 10.62
C LYS A 169 22.14 16.43 9.85
N GLU A 170 23.17 15.67 10.16
CA GLU A 170 23.51 14.38 9.54
C GLU A 170 22.41 13.36 9.82
N ILE A 171 21.96 13.29 11.08
CA ILE A 171 20.87 12.41 11.51
C ILE A 171 19.54 12.85 10.89
N ARG A 172 19.27 14.16 10.84
CA ARG A 172 18.06 14.70 10.17
C ARG A 172 17.99 14.32 8.69
N GLN A 173 19.10 14.47 7.97
CA GLN A 173 19.18 14.13 6.55
C GLN A 173 19.02 12.62 6.35
N SER A 174 19.67 11.81 7.18
CA SER A 174 19.54 10.34 7.13
C SER A 174 18.09 9.88 7.37
N ILE A 175 17.44 10.38 8.42
CA ILE A 175 16.04 10.06 8.72
C ILE A 175 15.11 10.46 7.58
N THR A 176 15.29 11.67 7.02
CA THR A 176 14.46 12.18 5.93
C THR A 176 14.65 11.34 4.66
N ARG A 177 15.91 11.02 4.34
CA ARG A 177 16.27 10.18 3.19
C ARG A 177 15.71 8.77 3.30
N ASN A 178 15.85 8.14 4.47
CA ASN A 178 15.30 6.80 4.71
C ASN A 178 13.77 6.78 4.55
N TRP A 179 13.09 7.84 4.99
CA TRP A 179 11.64 7.97 4.81
C TRP A 179 11.26 8.19 3.34
N GLU A 180 11.98 9.03 2.61
CA GLU A 180 11.79 9.21 1.16
C GLU A 180 11.99 7.88 0.41
N GLU A 181 13.10 7.19 0.67
CA GLU A 181 13.44 5.90 0.06
C GLU A 181 12.41 4.80 0.36
N SER A 182 11.77 4.85 1.54
CA SER A 182 10.72 3.89 1.90
C SER A 182 9.37 4.13 1.22
N LYS A 183 9.12 5.37 0.74
CA LYS A 183 7.91 5.73 -0.02
C LYS A 183 8.04 5.38 -1.49
N ILE A 184 9.26 5.11 -1.96
CA ILE A 184 9.50 4.52 -3.27
C ILE A 184 9.04 3.06 -3.22
N PRO A 185 8.12 2.63 -4.10
CA PRO A 185 7.59 1.26 -4.10
C PRO A 185 8.71 0.20 -4.10
N LYS A 186 8.55 -0.85 -3.29
CA LYS A 186 9.44 -2.01 -3.19
C LYS A 186 9.44 -2.89 -4.45
N GLN A 187 9.65 -2.32 -5.64
CA GLN A 187 10.17 -3.05 -6.79
C GLN A 187 11.70 -2.90 -6.94
N ILE A 188 12.35 -2.01 -6.17
CA ILE A 188 13.80 -1.73 -6.28
C ILE A 188 14.62 -2.29 -5.09
N GLN A 189 14.00 -2.83 -4.04
CA GLN A 189 14.75 -3.29 -2.83
C GLN A 189 15.36 -4.70 -2.91
N LYS A 190 15.39 -5.35 -4.09
CA LYS A 190 16.18 -6.59 -4.27
C LYS A 190 17.59 -6.36 -4.84
N GLN A 191 17.99 -5.13 -5.17
CA GLN A 191 19.32 -4.86 -5.76
C GLN A 191 20.30 -4.06 -4.88
N ILE A 192 19.90 -3.56 -3.69
CA ILE A 192 20.76 -2.65 -2.93
C ILE A 192 21.77 -3.35 -2.00
N ASN A 193 21.61 -4.66 -1.72
CA ASN A 193 22.56 -5.39 -0.87
C ASN A 193 23.75 -6.01 -1.61
N THR A 194 24.05 -5.57 -2.83
CA THR A 194 25.31 -5.94 -3.47
C THR A 194 25.92 -4.72 -4.15
N GLN A 195 26.97 -4.22 -3.49
CA GLN A 195 28.08 -3.43 -4.02
C GLN A 195 28.01 -1.90 -3.95
N LEU A 196 28.53 -1.39 -2.83
CA LEU A 196 29.65 -0.45 -2.90
C LEU A 196 30.76 -1.09 -3.76
N ILE A 197 31.36 -0.28 -4.66
CA ILE A 197 32.42 -0.62 -5.63
C ILE A 197 31.83 -1.30 -6.88
N THR A 198 31.56 -0.64 -8.01
CA THR A 198 32.51 0.11 -8.85
C THR A 198 31.73 0.94 -9.87
N GLU A 199 32.25 2.11 -10.22
CA GLU A 199 31.83 2.96 -11.34
C GLU A 199 31.68 2.16 -12.64
N LYS A 200 30.45 2.02 -13.18
CA LYS A 200 30.16 2.06 -14.63
C LYS A 200 28.71 2.52 -14.84
N ASN A 201 28.57 3.55 -15.68
CA ASN A 201 27.30 4.06 -16.18
C ASN A 201 26.41 2.95 -16.74
N THR A 202 25.27 2.70 -16.13
CA THR A 202 24.09 2.14 -16.79
C THR A 202 22.87 2.83 -16.19
N ASP A 203 22.19 3.63 -17.02
CA ASP A 203 20.95 4.30 -16.69
C ASP A 203 19.92 3.32 -16.09
N PRO A 204 19.19 3.68 -15.02
CA PRO A 204 18.12 2.86 -14.51
C PRO A 204 17.03 2.71 -15.59
N PHE A 205 16.65 1.46 -15.85
CA PHE A 205 15.60 1.12 -16.81
C PHE A 205 14.24 1.65 -16.32
N ILE A 206 13.88 2.85 -16.76
CA ILE A 206 12.58 3.48 -16.52
C ILE A 206 11.78 3.34 -17.81
N MET A 207 10.79 2.45 -17.80
CA MET A 207 9.76 2.43 -18.84
C MET A 207 8.99 3.74 -18.78
N CYS A 208 8.98 4.48 -19.89
CA CYS A 208 8.26 5.73 -19.98
C CYS A 208 6.74 5.45 -19.93
N ASP A 209 6.01 6.15 -19.06
CA ASP A 209 4.56 6.01 -18.92
C ASP A 209 3.80 6.22 -20.25
N ASP A 210 4.37 7.02 -21.15
CA ASP A 210 3.83 7.24 -22.52
C ASP A 210 3.77 5.96 -23.37
N PHE A 211 4.51 4.91 -23.02
CA PHE A 211 4.57 3.66 -23.78
C PHE A 211 3.47 2.68 -23.40
N LEU A 212 2.72 2.98 -22.33
CA LEU A 212 1.69 2.11 -21.78
C LEU A 212 0.30 2.47 -22.31
N ASP A 213 -0.51 1.44 -22.53
CA ASP A 213 -1.92 1.55 -22.87
C ASP A 213 -2.71 2.15 -21.69
N SER A 214 -3.49 3.21 -21.93
CA SER A 214 -4.23 3.92 -20.87
C SER A 214 -5.36 3.10 -20.22
N ILE A 215 -5.73 1.95 -20.77
CA ILE A 215 -6.75 1.03 -20.27
C ILE A 215 -6.10 -0.22 -19.66
N THR A 216 -5.18 -0.88 -20.38
CA THR A 216 -4.59 -2.15 -19.92
C THR A 216 -3.29 -1.98 -19.14
N TYR A 217 -2.66 -0.80 -19.20
CA TYR A 217 -1.32 -0.52 -18.65
C TYR A 217 -0.24 -1.48 -19.18
N GLU A 218 -0.46 -2.09 -20.35
CA GLU A 218 0.52 -2.92 -21.05
C GLU A 218 1.25 -2.09 -22.12
N VAL A 219 2.47 -2.48 -22.49
CA VAL A 219 3.23 -1.77 -23.55
C VAL A 219 2.50 -1.90 -24.88
N MET A 220 2.21 -0.76 -25.50
CA MET A 220 1.46 -0.71 -26.76
C MET A 220 2.29 -1.31 -27.91
N THR A 221 1.68 -2.21 -28.68
CA THR A 221 2.27 -2.75 -29.90
C THR A 221 1.91 -1.89 -31.11
N CYS A 222 0.69 -1.35 -31.12
CA CYS A 222 0.14 -0.48 -32.16
C CYS A 222 -0.56 0.70 -31.47
N PRO A 223 0.20 1.73 -31.03
CA PRO A 223 -0.37 2.87 -30.32
C PRO A 223 -1.32 3.68 -31.22
N MET A 224 -2.52 3.91 -30.71
CA MET A 224 -3.54 4.76 -31.32
C MET A 224 -3.85 5.90 -30.37
N VAL A 225 -4.14 7.09 -30.90
CA VAL A 225 -4.72 8.20 -30.14
C VAL A 225 -6.23 8.21 -30.32
N LEU A 226 -6.94 8.23 -29.20
CA LEU A 226 -8.38 8.45 -29.18
C LEU A 226 -8.72 9.95 -29.35
N PRO A 227 -9.96 10.30 -29.76
CA PRO A 227 -10.41 11.69 -29.78
C PRO A 227 -10.23 12.42 -28.43
N SER A 228 -10.29 11.69 -27.31
CA SER A 228 -9.98 12.18 -25.97
C SER A 228 -8.50 12.54 -25.72
N GLY A 229 -7.61 12.26 -26.67
CA GLY A 229 -6.16 12.48 -26.55
C GLY A 229 -5.42 11.39 -25.75
N LYS A 230 -6.10 10.30 -25.36
CA LYS A 230 -5.48 9.17 -24.66
C LYS A 230 -4.86 8.17 -25.63
N TYR A 231 -3.74 7.57 -25.23
CA TYR A 231 -3.05 6.53 -25.98
C TYR A 231 -3.54 5.15 -25.55
N VAL A 232 -4.00 4.36 -26.52
CA VAL A 232 -4.53 3.01 -26.31
C VAL A 232 -4.05 2.12 -27.46
N ASP A 233 -3.75 0.87 -27.18
CA ASP A 233 -3.37 -0.10 -28.20
C ASP A 233 -4.56 -0.43 -29.10
N ARG A 234 -4.28 -0.64 -30.39
CA ARG A 234 -5.28 -1.02 -31.38
C ARG A 234 -6.11 -2.24 -30.96
N SER A 235 -5.47 -3.28 -30.39
CA SER A 235 -6.17 -4.50 -29.98
C SER A 235 -7.12 -4.26 -28.81
N THR A 236 -6.77 -3.34 -27.91
CA THR A 236 -7.63 -2.89 -26.81
C THR A 236 -8.84 -2.15 -27.36
N ILE A 237 -8.65 -1.26 -28.33
CA ILE A 237 -9.75 -0.54 -28.99
C ILE A 237 -10.69 -1.50 -29.71
N GLU A 238 -10.16 -2.45 -30.48
CA GLU A 238 -10.96 -3.46 -31.19
C GLU A 238 -11.83 -4.26 -30.20
N LYS A 239 -11.28 -4.69 -29.06
CA LYS A 239 -12.05 -5.36 -28.00
C LYS A 239 -13.14 -4.47 -27.39
N CYS A 240 -12.88 -3.18 -27.18
CA CYS A 240 -13.90 -2.25 -26.70
C CYS A 240 -15.06 -2.11 -27.70
N ILE A 241 -14.75 -2.01 -29.00
CA ILE A 241 -15.74 -1.93 -30.08
C ILE A 241 -16.56 -3.23 -30.17
N GLU A 242 -15.91 -4.39 -30.10
CA GLU A 242 -16.57 -5.70 -30.06
C GLU A 242 -17.50 -5.81 -28.86
N HIS A 243 -17.04 -5.42 -27.67
CA HIS A 243 -17.86 -5.40 -26.48
C HIS A 243 -19.09 -4.49 -26.65
N ASP A 244 -18.92 -3.25 -27.10
CA ASP A 244 -20.04 -2.33 -27.31
C ASP A 244 -21.06 -2.88 -28.31
N THR A 245 -20.61 -3.47 -29.42
CA THR A 245 -21.51 -4.07 -30.42
C THR A 245 -22.26 -5.28 -29.88
N VAL A 246 -21.62 -6.13 -29.06
CA VAL A 246 -22.28 -7.25 -28.37
C VAL A 246 -23.43 -6.78 -27.46
N TYR A 247 -23.26 -5.63 -26.80
CA TYR A 247 -24.30 -5.02 -25.95
C TYR A 247 -25.25 -4.08 -26.71
N GLY A 248 -25.20 -4.05 -28.05
CA GLY A 248 -26.05 -3.21 -28.90
C GLY A 248 -25.80 -1.71 -28.75
N ARG A 249 -24.62 -1.33 -28.25
CA ARG A 249 -24.19 0.07 -28.11
C ARG A 249 -23.46 0.53 -29.37
N THR A 250 -23.55 1.82 -29.65
CA THR A 250 -22.73 2.42 -30.70
C THR A 250 -21.29 2.54 -30.20
N PRO A 251 -20.29 2.09 -30.98
CA PRO A 251 -18.89 2.21 -30.60
C PRO A 251 -18.52 3.66 -30.24
N CYS A 252 -17.93 3.86 -29.07
CA CYS A 252 -17.61 5.18 -28.56
C CYS A 252 -16.21 5.24 -27.92
N ASP A 253 -15.71 6.45 -27.73
CA ASP A 253 -14.49 6.69 -26.97
C ASP A 253 -14.70 6.23 -25.51
N PRO A 254 -13.93 5.26 -24.99
CA PRO A 254 -14.15 4.70 -23.65
C PRO A 254 -14.00 5.69 -22.49
N PHE A 255 -13.32 6.81 -22.70
CA PHE A 255 -13.06 7.82 -21.66
C PHE A 255 -14.08 8.95 -21.66
N THR A 256 -14.72 9.22 -22.80
CA THR A 256 -15.65 10.35 -22.95
C THR A 256 -17.08 9.93 -23.30
N GLY A 257 -17.28 8.69 -23.75
CA GLY A 257 -18.58 8.17 -24.19
C GLY A 257 -19.07 8.77 -25.51
N ILE A 258 -18.24 9.55 -26.22
CA ILE A 258 -18.61 10.17 -27.49
C ILE A 258 -18.54 9.11 -28.62
N PRO A 259 -19.61 8.93 -29.41
CA PRO A 259 -19.62 7.95 -30.49
C PRO A 259 -18.54 8.21 -31.53
N PHE A 260 -17.93 7.15 -32.04
CA PHE A 260 -17.00 7.28 -33.14
C PHE A 260 -17.73 7.68 -34.42
N THR A 261 -17.14 8.63 -35.16
CA THR A 261 -17.61 9.10 -36.46
C THR A 261 -16.43 9.20 -37.43
N ASP A 262 -16.67 9.45 -38.72
CA ASP A 262 -15.58 9.55 -39.71
C ASP A 262 -14.48 10.55 -39.34
N LYS A 263 -14.88 11.63 -38.63
CA LYS A 263 -13.99 12.68 -38.14
C LYS A 263 -13.46 12.43 -36.72
N LEU A 264 -14.21 11.71 -35.89
CA LEU A 264 -13.86 11.41 -34.49
C LEU A 264 -13.67 9.92 -34.33
N ARG A 265 -12.49 9.43 -34.72
CA ARG A 265 -12.12 8.02 -34.62
C ARG A 265 -10.69 7.87 -34.14
N PRO A 266 -10.29 6.69 -33.62
CA PRO A 266 -8.91 6.44 -33.24
C PRO A 266 -7.96 6.56 -34.43
N ILE A 267 -6.83 7.26 -34.25
CA ILE A 267 -5.83 7.52 -35.29
C ILE A 267 -4.51 6.84 -34.88
N PRO A 268 -3.83 6.09 -35.78
CA PRO A 268 -2.53 5.51 -35.46
C PRO A 268 -1.46 6.59 -35.23
N LEU A 269 -0.54 6.34 -34.29
CA LEU A 269 0.58 7.22 -33.99
C LEU A 269 1.95 6.56 -34.29
N PRO A 270 2.45 6.67 -35.54
CA PRO A 270 3.74 6.11 -35.92
C PRO A 270 4.93 6.66 -35.12
N GLU A 271 4.88 7.92 -34.69
CA GLU A 271 5.97 8.55 -33.92
C GLU A 271 6.15 7.91 -32.54
N LEU A 272 5.04 7.66 -31.84
CA LEU A 272 5.05 6.98 -30.55
C LEU A 272 5.51 5.53 -30.70
N LYS A 273 5.06 4.86 -31.77
CA LYS A 273 5.55 3.52 -32.12
C LYS A 273 7.06 3.49 -32.35
N GLY A 274 7.61 4.47 -33.05
CA GLY A 274 9.07 4.58 -33.26
C GLY A 274 9.85 4.73 -31.95
N ARG A 275 9.31 5.51 -30.98
CA ARG A 275 9.91 5.64 -29.64
C ARG A 275 9.87 4.31 -28.86
N ILE A 276 8.73 3.61 -28.90
CA ILE A 276 8.57 2.31 -28.24
C ILE A 276 9.54 1.29 -28.86
N ASP A 277 9.58 1.17 -30.18
CA ASP A 277 10.48 0.24 -30.87
C ASP A 277 11.95 0.54 -30.57
N SER A 278 12.35 1.83 -30.63
CA SER A 278 13.72 2.23 -30.31
C SER A 278 14.08 1.87 -28.87
N PHE A 279 13.14 1.97 -27.95
CA PHE A 279 13.35 1.64 -26.55
C PHE A 279 13.49 0.13 -26.34
N LEU A 280 12.63 -0.67 -26.96
CA LEU A 280 12.66 -2.14 -26.89
C LEU A 280 13.92 -2.72 -27.54
N ILE A 281 14.43 -2.11 -28.61
CA ILE A 281 15.69 -2.51 -29.25
C ILE A 281 16.89 -2.20 -28.35
N LYS A 282 16.92 -1.02 -27.72
CA LYS A 282 18.02 -0.61 -26.83
C LYS A 282 18.17 -1.47 -25.59
N HIS A 283 17.08 -2.12 -25.18
CA HIS A 283 17.01 -2.93 -23.97
C HIS A 283 16.63 -4.39 -24.28
N ALA A 284 16.95 -4.87 -25.49
CA ALA A 284 16.55 -6.20 -25.95
C ALA A 284 17.12 -7.36 -25.11
N ASP A 285 18.24 -7.12 -24.40
CA ASP A 285 18.90 -8.11 -23.57
C ASP A 285 18.24 -8.30 -22.19
N ASP A 286 17.39 -7.35 -21.77
CA ASP A 286 16.68 -7.39 -20.49
C ASP A 286 15.56 -8.44 -20.49
N ASP A 287 15.59 -9.33 -19.50
CA ASP A 287 14.61 -10.43 -19.37
C ASP A 287 13.16 -9.94 -19.21
N ASN A 288 12.97 -8.70 -18.72
CA ASN A 288 11.65 -8.07 -18.58
C ASN A 288 11.03 -7.65 -19.93
N ILE A 289 11.83 -7.47 -20.99
CA ILE A 289 11.37 -7.00 -22.31
C ILE A 289 11.18 -8.16 -23.29
N LYS A 290 11.86 -9.29 -23.09
CA LYS A 290 11.74 -10.48 -23.96
C LYS A 290 10.30 -10.99 -24.08
N CYS A 291 9.47 -10.74 -23.07
CA CYS A 291 8.07 -11.17 -23.02
C CYS A 291 7.08 -10.16 -23.64
N ILE A 292 7.53 -8.99 -24.09
CA ILE A 292 6.64 -7.97 -24.67
C ILE A 292 6.30 -8.35 -26.12
N PRO A 293 5.01 -8.40 -26.49
CA PRO A 293 4.60 -8.74 -27.85
C PRO A 293 5.13 -7.71 -28.86
N ARG A 294 5.65 -8.19 -29.99
CA ARG A 294 6.08 -7.36 -31.11
C ARG A 294 4.99 -7.35 -32.19
N ALA A 295 5.01 -6.33 -33.04
CA ALA A 295 4.07 -6.21 -34.16
C ALA A 295 4.09 -7.41 -35.12
N VAL A 296 5.19 -8.18 -35.12
CA VAL A 296 5.36 -9.42 -35.89
C VAL A 296 5.78 -10.54 -34.92
N GLY A 297 5.13 -11.71 -35.00
CA GLY A 297 5.41 -12.87 -34.15
C GLY A 297 4.49 -12.98 -32.93
N LYS A 298 3.22 -13.33 -33.13
CA LYS A 298 2.24 -13.53 -32.05
C LYS A 298 2.54 -14.82 -31.28
N HIS A 299 3.15 -14.70 -30.10
CA HIS A 299 2.77 -15.53 -28.95
C HIS A 299 2.18 -14.61 -27.89
N SER A 300 0.91 -14.27 -28.06
CA SER A 300 0.15 -13.46 -27.12
C SER A 300 -0.09 -14.25 -25.83
N PHE A 301 0.69 -13.96 -24.78
CA PHE A 301 0.24 -14.21 -23.42
C PHE A 301 -0.64 -13.01 -23.02
N SER A 302 -1.94 -13.09 -23.30
CA SER A 302 -2.90 -12.12 -22.77
C SER A 302 -3.02 -12.33 -21.28
N PHE A 303 -2.59 -11.35 -20.47
CA PHE A 303 -2.75 -11.36 -19.01
C PHE A 303 -4.21 -11.36 -18.53
N TYR A 304 -5.18 -11.14 -19.44
CA TYR A 304 -6.60 -11.00 -19.13
C TYR A 304 -7.48 -12.21 -19.45
N THR A 305 -6.93 -13.26 -20.05
CA THR A 305 -7.63 -14.55 -20.13
C THR A 305 -7.14 -15.43 -18.99
N GLU A 306 -8.07 -15.84 -18.12
CA GLU A 306 -7.90 -16.73 -16.95
C GLU A 306 -7.56 -16.06 -15.60
N ARG A 307 -8.52 -15.29 -15.08
CA ARG A 307 -8.92 -15.41 -13.66
C ARG A 307 -9.68 -16.72 -13.40
N GLN A 308 -9.24 -17.84 -13.97
CA GLN A 308 -9.56 -19.15 -13.45
C GLN A 308 -8.47 -19.46 -12.42
N THR A 309 -8.87 -19.40 -11.15
CA THR A 309 -8.22 -20.01 -9.99
C THR A 309 -6.85 -20.65 -10.29
N LYS A 310 -5.76 -19.94 -9.99
CA LYS A 310 -4.49 -20.62 -9.68
C LYS A 310 -4.68 -21.37 -8.35
N LYS A 311 -5.49 -22.44 -8.35
CA LYS A 311 -5.27 -23.57 -7.44
C LYS A 311 -3.85 -24.04 -7.78
N ALA A 312 -2.95 -24.03 -6.81
CA ALA A 312 -1.59 -24.50 -7.02
C ALA A 312 -1.67 -25.89 -7.67
N LYS A 313 -1.14 -26.07 -8.88
CA LYS A 313 -1.10 -27.39 -9.53
C LYS A 313 -0.39 -28.33 -8.57
N VAL A 314 -1.13 -29.24 -7.97
CA VAL A 314 -0.61 -30.21 -7.00
C VAL A 314 0.18 -31.26 -7.77
N GLN A 315 1.49 -31.35 -7.51
CA GLN A 315 2.45 -32.18 -8.28
C GLN A 315 3.19 -33.12 -7.35
N CYS A 316 3.72 -34.23 -7.88
CA CYS A 316 4.60 -35.10 -7.13
C CYS A 316 5.89 -34.37 -6.74
N SER A 317 6.23 -34.36 -5.45
CA SER A 317 7.44 -33.72 -4.91
C SER A 317 8.78 -34.35 -5.36
N THR A 318 8.74 -35.41 -6.17
CA THR A 318 9.94 -36.14 -6.63
C THR A 318 10.12 -36.06 -8.15
N CYS A 319 9.05 -36.07 -8.93
CA CYS A 319 9.13 -36.06 -10.40
C CYS A 319 8.27 -34.99 -11.08
N ASN A 320 7.65 -34.09 -10.32
CA ASN A 320 6.75 -33.03 -10.79
C ASN A 320 5.62 -33.50 -11.74
N SER A 321 5.29 -34.79 -11.69
CA SER A 321 4.18 -35.36 -12.47
C SER A 321 2.88 -35.25 -11.67
N ASN A 322 1.76 -34.98 -12.36
CA ASN A 322 0.46 -34.73 -11.72
C ASN A 322 -0.48 -35.95 -11.70
N CYS A 323 0.03 -37.15 -11.96
CA CYS A 323 -0.80 -38.35 -12.12
C CYS A 323 -0.74 -39.29 -10.89
N ASN A 324 -1.92 -39.68 -10.38
CA ASN A 324 -2.10 -40.64 -9.27
C ASN A 324 -1.23 -40.34 -8.03
N LEU A 325 -1.49 -39.20 -7.41
CA LEU A 325 -0.77 -38.68 -6.24
C LEU A 325 -1.32 -39.25 -4.92
N TYR A 326 -0.44 -39.37 -3.94
CA TYR A 326 -0.73 -39.89 -2.61
C TYR A 326 -0.14 -38.99 -1.52
N TYR A 327 -0.90 -38.76 -0.45
CA TYR A 327 -0.44 -38.12 0.77
C TYR A 327 0.30 -39.11 1.64
N LEU A 328 1.49 -38.70 2.07
CA LEU A 328 2.29 -39.40 3.05
C LEU A 328 2.04 -38.83 4.46
N PRO A 329 2.24 -39.60 5.54
CA PRO A 329 2.12 -39.11 6.93
C PRO A 329 3.01 -37.88 7.21
N CYS A 330 4.11 -37.74 6.47
CA CYS A 330 5.02 -36.61 6.53
C CYS A 330 4.57 -35.38 5.71
N LYS A 331 3.32 -35.35 5.23
CA LYS A 331 2.70 -34.27 4.42
C LYS A 331 3.30 -34.05 3.03
N HIS A 332 4.22 -34.91 2.58
CA HIS A 332 4.72 -34.89 1.21
C HIS A 332 3.77 -35.62 0.27
N LEU A 333 3.80 -35.23 -1.01
CA LEU A 333 2.91 -35.77 -2.04
C LEU A 333 3.70 -36.52 -3.11
N GLN A 334 3.42 -37.80 -3.31
CA GLN A 334 4.17 -38.65 -4.25
C GLN A 334 3.26 -39.41 -5.20
N CYS A 335 3.66 -39.55 -6.47
CA CYS A 335 2.91 -40.32 -7.44
C CYS A 335 3.18 -41.83 -7.28
N ARG A 336 2.25 -42.65 -7.79
CA ARG A 336 2.35 -44.11 -7.74
C ARG A 336 3.68 -44.66 -8.28
N SER A 337 4.23 -44.04 -9.32
CA SER A 337 5.49 -44.49 -9.94
C SER A 337 6.70 -44.20 -9.06
N CYS A 338 6.75 -43.04 -8.39
CA CYS A 338 7.81 -42.68 -7.45
C CYS A 338 7.74 -43.46 -6.12
N LEU A 339 6.56 -43.98 -5.78
CA LEU A 339 6.32 -44.77 -4.57
C LEU A 339 6.60 -46.28 -4.75
N LYS A 340 7.10 -46.72 -5.92
CA LYS A 340 7.30 -48.15 -6.21
C LYS A 340 8.56 -48.74 -5.57
N THR A 341 8.36 -49.99 -5.16
CA THR A 341 9.29 -51.08 -4.80
C THR A 341 9.93 -51.07 -3.39
N GLU A 342 9.32 -51.92 -2.56
CA GLU A 342 9.83 -52.60 -1.34
C GLU A 342 10.22 -51.78 -0.10
N LYS A 343 10.50 -50.49 -0.21
CA LYS A 343 10.85 -49.66 0.95
C LYS A 343 9.71 -48.69 1.25
N ILE A 344 9.06 -48.87 2.39
CA ILE A 344 7.94 -48.02 2.83
C ILE A 344 8.49 -46.74 3.48
N LYS A 345 9.17 -45.91 2.68
CA LYS A 345 9.85 -44.69 3.13
C LYS A 345 9.65 -43.52 2.18
N CYS A 346 9.70 -42.29 2.70
CA CYS A 346 9.48 -41.09 1.90
C CYS A 346 10.75 -40.73 1.11
N ASN A 347 10.66 -40.49 -0.20
CA ASN A 347 11.84 -40.06 -0.96
C ASN A 347 12.31 -38.62 -0.70
N VAL A 348 11.53 -37.80 0.04
CA VAL A 348 11.91 -36.41 0.36
C VAL A 348 12.50 -36.31 1.77
N CYS A 349 11.83 -36.89 2.77
CA CYS A 349 12.26 -36.79 4.18
C CYS A 349 12.74 -38.12 4.77
N HIS A 350 12.75 -39.20 3.98
CA HIS A 350 13.23 -40.53 4.36
C HIS A 350 12.54 -41.18 5.57
N SER A 351 11.43 -40.62 6.05
CA SER A 351 10.62 -41.20 7.12
C SER A 351 9.94 -42.48 6.64
N ASP A 352 9.99 -43.52 7.48
CA ASP A 352 9.27 -44.76 7.26
C ASP A 352 7.77 -44.56 7.55
N PHE A 353 6.91 -45.24 6.79
CA PHE A 353 5.47 -45.25 6.97
C PHE A 353 4.93 -46.67 6.75
N ASN A 354 3.64 -46.88 6.99
CA ASN A 354 2.96 -48.12 6.60
C ASN A 354 2.03 -47.86 5.41
N ARG A 355 1.79 -48.88 4.56
CA ARG A 355 0.93 -48.74 3.37
C ARG A 355 -0.50 -48.29 3.71
N ASN A 356 -0.99 -48.64 4.90
CA ASN A 356 -2.34 -48.30 5.35
C ASN A 356 -2.45 -46.82 5.80
N GLN A 357 -1.35 -46.08 5.89
CA GLN A 357 -1.32 -44.68 6.32
C GLN A 357 -1.23 -43.70 5.14
N ILE A 358 -1.35 -44.20 3.92
CA ILE A 358 -1.23 -43.41 2.69
C ILE A 358 -2.63 -43.20 2.13
N GLU A 359 -3.02 -41.94 1.93
CA GLU A 359 -4.30 -41.58 1.33
C GLU A 359 -4.11 -41.08 -0.10
N LYS A 360 -5.00 -41.48 -1.00
CA LYS A 360 -4.96 -41.01 -2.39
C LYS A 360 -5.41 -39.55 -2.45
N TYR A 361 -4.65 -38.70 -3.13
CA TYR A 361 -5.07 -37.33 -3.39
C TYR A 361 -6.23 -37.32 -4.39
N HIS A 362 -7.33 -36.69 -3.98
CA HIS A 362 -8.46 -36.37 -4.84
C HIS A 362 -8.51 -34.85 -5.03
N GLU A 363 -8.53 -34.41 -6.29
CA GLU A 363 -8.69 -33.00 -6.60
C GLU A 363 -10.17 -32.64 -6.39
N ASN A 364 -10.47 -31.84 -5.37
CA ASN A 364 -11.81 -31.32 -5.16
C ASN A 364 -12.08 -30.28 -6.27
N HIS A 365 -12.96 -30.63 -7.21
CA HIS A 365 -13.39 -29.78 -8.32
C HIS A 365 -13.90 -28.42 -7.82
#